data_AF-A0A520Q9A7-F1
#
_entry.id   AF-A0A520Q9A7-F1
#
_cell.length_a   1.000
_cell.length_b   1.000
_cell.length_c   1.000
_cell.angle_alpha   90.00
_cell.angle_beta   90.00
_cell.angle_gamma   90.00
#
_symmetry.space_group_name_H-M   'P 1'
#
loop_
_entity.id
_entity.type
_entity.pdbx_description
1 polymer ?
#
loop_
_entity_poly.entity_id
_entity_poly.type
_entity_poly.pdbx_seq_one_letter_code
_entity_poly.pdbx_strand_id
1 'polypeptide(L)'
;MNRSWLALGLLFCACGEAPTDACTADGDCASGELCRDGVCEAAPDAGPPETDAGSPDVDSGPGADAGPCAACGPGEACEVDACVADCRRADAAPCEVDRVCSDASGACVEPGEECTPGGDFVACGGAEFPPVCGPGTMCEGSACVAVAPCASVTCDAVGVCRGVDCGATGGSVSGVTLDPITDAPRGAAGGLAVGATVAGEDLCGQTVTFEVRVETALYTSAGNDGAVFEVDLVTGARSAYIMGLPLVFGLVTDPVGALYVLRSDTCEVGRVVGPPGARTFDPLGPGPAGCSRLAVGSDGGLYVSGGLVVDRIDLFTGAVSRYGDIPDGVARWGSTFLTGLAFASDGSLIVGEHWDSLFSIAPGGGTGTPYATAPPLALTSGDNPWNEGMAFDRAGRLHVGVFPSNPAAGFVYRVNADLTTEVVEDLASIRADVPTTDHTGIHGVAFGLDGAMYFTNQNTRGNTREPFGQLLVRRTDGTVEVVADGFNFDWPRGYDGDLFVGTRVADSATAVVGLDGRATATLDVPDIAGAYEVRVFVTDPESGRVYSDADAARTL
;
A
#
# COMPACT_ATOMS: atom_id res chain seq x y z
N MET A 1 -65.08 30.07 12.14
CA MET A 1 -64.54 30.24 13.50
C MET A 1 -63.46 31.32 13.40
N ASN A 2 -63.84 32.60 13.47
CA ASN A 2 -63.80 33.45 14.67
C ASN A 2 -62.40 33.63 15.29
N ARG A 3 -61.71 34.73 14.97
CA ARG A 3 -61.54 35.90 15.87
C ARG A 3 -60.52 36.91 15.32
N SER A 4 -61.00 38.13 15.06
CA SER A 4 -60.25 39.39 14.98
C SER A 4 -59.81 39.85 16.37
N TRP A 5 -58.70 40.60 16.48
CA TRP A 5 -58.53 41.71 17.43
C TRP A 5 -57.68 42.84 16.82
N LEU A 6 -58.22 44.05 16.89
CA LEU A 6 -57.63 45.37 16.65
C LEU A 6 -56.95 45.92 17.92
N ALA A 7 -55.98 46.83 17.75
CA ALA A 7 -55.81 48.14 18.45
C ALA A 7 -54.55 48.79 17.84
N LEU A 8 -54.56 49.88 17.05
CA LEU A 8 -54.98 51.27 17.24
C LEU A 8 -54.42 51.98 18.49
N GLY A 9 -53.48 52.89 18.26
CA GLY A 9 -53.00 53.91 19.20
C GLY A 9 -52.41 55.11 18.44
N LEU A 10 -53.24 56.13 18.23
CA LEU A 10 -52.86 57.49 17.82
C LEU A 10 -52.13 58.22 18.96
N LEU A 11 -51.19 59.12 18.66
CA LEU A 11 -51.18 60.49 19.22
C LEU A 11 -50.28 61.47 18.41
N PHE A 12 -50.65 62.75 18.53
CA PHE A 12 -50.36 63.92 17.69
C PHE A 12 -49.01 64.62 17.91
N CYS A 13 -48.55 65.25 16.82
CA CYS A 13 -47.83 66.53 16.64
C CYS A 13 -46.85 67.06 17.70
N ALA A 14 -45.61 67.29 17.23
CA ALA A 14 -44.91 68.56 17.44
C ALA A 14 -44.16 68.94 16.15
N CYS A 15 -44.47 70.11 15.60
CA CYS A 15 -43.68 70.74 14.54
C CYS A 15 -42.29 71.11 15.09
N GLY A 16 -41.24 70.77 14.36
CA GLY A 16 -39.88 71.24 14.57
C GLY A 16 -39.12 71.14 13.26
N GLU A 17 -38.92 72.31 12.64
CA GLU A 17 -38.03 72.69 11.53
C GLU A 17 -37.45 71.60 10.60
N ALA A 18 -37.76 71.76 9.31
CA ALA A 18 -37.04 71.12 8.21
C ALA A 18 -35.55 71.52 8.22
N PRO A 19 -34.60 70.57 8.22
CA PRO A 19 -33.34 70.79 7.56
C PRO A 19 -33.57 70.62 6.06
N THR A 20 -33.14 71.61 5.30
CA THR A 20 -32.95 71.50 3.86
C THR A 20 -31.92 70.41 3.61
N ASP A 21 -32.36 69.23 3.16
CA ASP A 21 -31.48 68.12 2.78
C ASP A 21 -30.73 68.50 1.50
N ALA A 22 -29.63 69.22 1.68
CA ALA A 22 -28.54 69.29 0.72
C ALA A 22 -27.60 68.12 1.07
N CYS A 23 -27.72 66.99 0.39
CA CYS A 23 -26.76 65.89 0.56
C CYS A 23 -25.41 66.27 -0.08
N THR A 24 -24.30 65.74 0.41
CA THR A 24 -22.97 65.96 -0.19
C THR A 24 -22.28 64.67 -0.62
N ALA A 25 -22.72 63.53 -0.11
CA ALA A 25 -22.28 62.20 -0.51
C ALA A 25 -23.43 61.19 -0.36
N ASP A 26 -23.32 60.05 -1.03
CA ASP A 26 -24.37 59.00 -1.04
C ASP A 26 -24.70 58.47 0.37
N GLY A 27 -23.74 58.49 1.30
CA GLY A 27 -23.94 58.07 2.68
C GLY A 27 -24.83 59.02 3.51
N ASP A 28 -25.10 60.22 2.99
CA ASP A 28 -26.08 61.16 3.57
C ASP A 28 -27.52 60.75 3.19
N CYS A 29 -27.68 59.82 2.24
CA CYS A 29 -28.96 59.36 1.70
C CYS A 29 -29.39 58.01 2.27
N ALA A 30 -30.69 57.70 2.16
CA ALA A 30 -31.21 56.41 2.62
C ALA A 30 -30.71 55.27 1.71
N SER A 31 -30.65 54.05 2.26
CA SER A 31 -30.20 52.86 1.53
C SER A 31 -31.00 52.66 0.23
N GLY A 32 -30.30 52.60 -0.91
CA GLY A 32 -30.90 52.51 -2.25
C GLY A 32 -31.00 53.86 -3.00
N GLU A 33 -30.56 54.95 -2.37
CA GLU A 33 -30.48 56.28 -2.96
C GLU A 33 -29.02 56.76 -3.09
N LEU A 34 -28.78 57.67 -4.02
CA LEU A 34 -27.50 58.33 -4.27
C LEU A 34 -27.69 59.84 -4.18
N CYS A 35 -26.68 60.55 -3.71
CA CYS A 35 -26.71 62.00 -3.66
C CYS A 35 -26.39 62.58 -5.03
N ARG A 36 -27.36 63.28 -5.64
CA ARG A 36 -27.18 64.01 -6.91
C ARG A 36 -27.64 65.45 -6.77
N ASP A 37 -26.73 66.38 -7.11
CA ASP A 37 -26.98 67.83 -7.08
C ASP A 37 -27.57 68.35 -5.76
N GLY A 38 -27.16 67.72 -4.65
CA GLY A 38 -27.65 68.06 -3.32
C GLY A 38 -28.97 67.40 -2.94
N VAL A 39 -29.50 66.46 -3.72
CA VAL A 39 -30.75 65.75 -3.44
C VAL A 39 -30.54 64.25 -3.53
N CYS A 40 -31.11 63.49 -2.58
CA CYS A 40 -31.06 62.03 -2.61
C CYS A 40 -32.06 61.48 -3.64
N GLU A 41 -31.57 60.69 -4.60
CA GLU A 41 -32.36 60.08 -5.68
C GLU A 41 -32.13 58.57 -5.75
N ALA A 42 -33.17 57.77 -6.07
CA ALA A 42 -33.05 56.31 -6.17
C ALA A 42 -32.08 55.85 -7.28
N ALA A 43 -31.23 54.86 -6.97
CA ALA A 43 -30.29 54.30 -7.95
C ALA A 43 -31.02 53.54 -9.08
N PRO A 44 -30.66 53.71 -10.36
CA PRO A 44 -31.32 53.01 -11.46
C PRO A 44 -30.86 51.53 -11.55
N ASP A 45 -31.80 50.61 -11.39
CA ASP A 45 -31.63 49.18 -11.70
C ASP A 45 -31.72 48.92 -13.22
N ALA A 46 -30.80 48.15 -13.79
CA ALA A 46 -31.00 47.55 -15.11
C ALA A 46 -30.22 46.24 -15.31
N GLY A 47 -30.97 45.16 -15.58
CA GLY A 47 -30.49 43.82 -15.96
C GLY A 47 -30.08 43.68 -17.45
N PRO A 48 -29.97 42.43 -17.97
CA PRO A 48 -29.36 42.08 -19.28
C PRO A 48 -30.34 42.37 -20.45
N PRO A 49 -30.00 42.28 -21.79
CA PRO A 49 -29.02 41.39 -22.46
C PRO A 49 -28.34 41.94 -23.78
N GLU A 50 -27.63 41.05 -24.49
CA GLU A 50 -27.54 40.85 -25.97
C GLU A 50 -26.16 40.87 -26.66
N THR A 51 -26.06 39.96 -27.62
CA THR A 51 -24.92 39.44 -28.38
C THR A 51 -24.68 40.15 -29.72
N ASP A 52 -23.42 40.07 -30.18
CA ASP A 52 -22.93 39.75 -31.54
C ASP A 52 -22.09 40.77 -32.36
N ALA A 53 -20.90 40.27 -32.74
CA ALA A 53 -20.05 40.47 -33.92
C ALA A 53 -19.29 41.81 -34.22
N GLY A 54 -17.95 41.71 -34.24
CA GLY A 54 -17.06 42.52 -35.11
C GLY A 54 -15.66 42.86 -34.55
N SER A 55 -14.61 42.16 -34.99
CA SER A 55 -13.17 42.50 -34.81
C SER A 55 -12.63 43.39 -35.95
N PRO A 56 -11.40 43.92 -35.91
CA PRO A 56 -10.55 44.32 -34.77
C PRO A 56 -10.02 45.78 -34.92
N ASP A 57 -9.58 46.43 -33.84
CA ASP A 57 -8.38 47.31 -33.88
C ASP A 57 -7.96 47.74 -32.46
N VAL A 58 -6.64 47.68 -32.28
CA VAL A 58 -5.79 47.96 -31.12
C VAL A 58 -5.93 49.39 -30.58
N ASP A 59 -6.02 49.58 -29.24
CA ASP A 59 -4.89 49.98 -28.37
C ASP A 59 -5.32 50.40 -26.93
N SER A 60 -4.57 49.89 -25.93
CA SER A 60 -4.23 50.47 -24.61
C SER A 60 -5.29 50.83 -23.54
N GLY A 61 -5.40 49.95 -22.52
CA GLY A 61 -5.78 50.28 -21.13
C GLY A 61 -5.90 49.01 -20.24
N PRO A 62 -5.28 48.93 -19.04
CA PRO A 62 -5.46 47.78 -18.15
C PRO A 62 -6.77 47.94 -17.37
N GLY A 63 -7.87 47.47 -17.95
CA GLY A 63 -9.12 47.25 -17.23
C GLY A 63 -9.08 45.86 -16.61
N ALA A 64 -8.88 45.81 -15.30
CA ALA A 64 -8.86 44.58 -14.53
C ALA A 64 -10.28 44.02 -14.35
N ASP A 65 -10.68 43.09 -15.21
CA ASP A 65 -11.63 42.05 -14.80
C ASP A 65 -10.83 40.95 -14.10
N ALA A 66 -10.53 41.22 -12.83
CA ALA A 66 -9.97 40.28 -11.88
C ALA A 66 -11.00 39.15 -11.68
N GLY A 67 -10.83 38.03 -12.39
CA GLY A 67 -11.61 36.81 -12.16
C GLY A 67 -11.53 36.37 -10.68
N PRO A 68 -12.37 35.44 -10.22
CA PRO A 68 -12.48 35.04 -8.81
C PRO A 68 -11.15 34.62 -8.14
N CYS A 69 -10.15 34.26 -8.94
CA CYS A 69 -8.81 33.91 -8.49
C CYS A 69 -7.76 35.03 -8.45
N ALA A 70 -8.10 36.25 -8.89
CA ALA A 70 -7.18 37.39 -8.86
C ALA A 70 -6.92 37.94 -7.44
N ALA A 71 -7.62 37.39 -6.44
CA ALA A 71 -7.56 37.81 -5.04
C ALA A 71 -7.06 36.72 -4.08
N CYS A 72 -6.48 35.62 -4.57
CA CYS A 72 -5.91 34.60 -3.68
C CYS A 72 -4.80 35.20 -2.80
N GLY A 73 -4.90 34.94 -1.51
CA GLY A 73 -3.99 35.45 -0.49
C GLY A 73 -2.63 34.74 -0.50
N PRO A 74 -1.66 35.23 0.28
CA PRO A 74 -0.38 34.56 0.47
C PRO A 74 -0.55 33.07 0.79
N GLY A 75 0.19 32.21 0.08
CA GLY A 75 0.12 30.77 0.24
C GLY A 75 -1.08 30.07 -0.42
N GLU A 76 -1.93 30.81 -1.14
CA GLU A 76 -3.08 30.25 -1.83
C GLU A 76 -2.88 30.18 -3.35
N ALA A 77 -3.38 29.12 -3.96
CA ALA A 77 -3.40 28.90 -5.40
C ALA A 77 -4.83 28.89 -5.94
N CYS A 78 -5.00 29.28 -7.20
CA CYS A 78 -6.28 29.20 -7.87
C CYS A 78 -6.60 27.78 -8.33
N GLU A 79 -7.72 27.24 -7.88
CA GLU A 79 -8.28 26.00 -8.40
C GLU A 79 -9.76 26.16 -8.68
N VAL A 80 -10.14 26.03 -9.95
CA VAL A 80 -11.54 26.05 -10.43
C VAL A 80 -12.34 27.21 -9.78
N ASP A 81 -11.85 28.43 -9.98
CA ASP A 81 -12.47 29.67 -9.48
C ASP A 81 -12.56 29.80 -7.95
N ALA A 82 -11.75 29.04 -7.20
CA ALA A 82 -11.59 29.14 -5.75
C ALA A 82 -10.11 29.20 -5.32
N CYS A 83 -9.82 29.89 -4.22
CA CYS A 83 -8.49 29.90 -3.63
C CYS A 83 -8.34 28.71 -2.68
N VAL A 84 -7.31 27.89 -2.93
CA VAL A 84 -6.94 26.73 -2.12
C VAL A 84 -5.63 27.06 -1.42
N ALA A 85 -5.58 26.91 -0.10
CA ALA A 85 -4.36 27.11 0.70
C ALA A 85 -3.36 25.95 0.46
N ASP A 86 -2.58 26.07 -0.61
CA ASP A 86 -1.46 25.18 -0.93
C ASP A 86 -0.33 25.98 -1.59
N CYS A 87 0.62 26.43 -0.78
CA CYS A 87 1.75 27.25 -1.20
C CYS A 87 2.79 26.50 -2.04
N ARG A 88 2.66 25.16 -2.17
CA ARG A 88 3.59 24.32 -2.95
C ARG A 88 3.32 24.41 -4.44
N ARG A 89 2.13 24.87 -4.82
CA ARG A 89 1.75 24.97 -6.22
C ARG A 89 2.52 26.08 -6.90
N ALA A 90 2.92 25.84 -8.15
CA ALA A 90 3.68 26.80 -8.95
C ALA A 90 2.91 28.11 -9.23
N ASP A 91 1.58 28.08 -9.16
CA ASP A 91 0.68 29.22 -9.34
C ASP A 91 0.21 29.86 -8.02
N ALA A 92 0.71 29.38 -6.86
CA ALA A 92 0.37 29.95 -5.57
C ALA A 92 0.99 31.35 -5.39
N ALA A 93 0.27 32.23 -4.70
CA ALA A 93 0.88 33.46 -4.21
C ALA A 93 1.95 33.11 -3.16
N PRO A 94 3.12 33.79 -3.14
CA PRO A 94 4.14 33.56 -2.13
C PRO A 94 3.59 33.75 -0.71
N CYS A 95 4.10 32.98 0.24
CA CYS A 95 3.83 33.18 1.67
C CYS A 95 4.23 34.59 2.15
N GLU A 96 3.72 35.01 3.31
CA GLU A 96 4.10 36.28 3.92
C GLU A 96 5.62 36.43 4.10
N VAL A 97 6.09 37.67 4.24
CA VAL A 97 7.51 38.06 4.23
C VAL A 97 8.35 37.34 5.30
N ASP A 98 7.74 36.81 6.35
CA ASP A 98 8.35 36.03 7.42
C ASP A 98 8.06 34.52 7.37
N ARG A 99 7.10 34.05 6.56
CA ARG A 99 6.63 32.66 6.54
C ARG A 99 7.12 31.80 5.38
N VAL A 100 7.53 30.58 5.68
CA VAL A 100 7.99 29.57 4.70
C VAL A 100 6.85 28.65 4.30
N CYS A 101 6.88 28.16 3.06
CA CYS A 101 5.95 27.13 2.63
C CYS A 101 6.34 25.79 3.28
N SER A 102 5.40 25.17 3.99
CA SER A 102 5.56 23.82 4.52
C SER A 102 5.30 22.82 3.40
N ASP A 103 6.33 22.09 2.99
CA ASP A 103 6.17 20.96 2.05
C ASP A 103 5.22 19.88 2.63
N ALA A 104 5.14 19.80 3.96
CA ALA A 104 4.31 18.85 4.70
C ALA A 104 2.81 19.18 4.66
N SER A 105 2.43 20.41 5.01
CA SER A 105 1.01 20.80 5.09
C SER A 105 0.50 21.57 3.87
N GLY A 106 1.40 22.10 3.02
CA GLY A 106 1.05 23.08 2.00
C GLY A 106 0.69 24.47 2.58
N ALA A 107 0.85 24.69 3.88
CA ALA A 107 0.55 25.97 4.53
C ALA A 107 1.79 26.85 4.72
N CYS A 108 1.56 28.15 4.88
CA CYS A 108 2.60 29.11 5.27
C CYS A 108 2.83 29.08 6.78
N VAL A 109 4.03 28.67 7.21
CA VAL A 109 4.40 28.45 8.62
C VAL A 109 5.61 29.29 9.03
N GLU A 110 5.87 29.39 10.33
CA GLU A 110 7.09 30.06 10.80
C GLU A 110 8.34 29.22 10.45
N PRO A 111 9.48 29.86 10.16
CA PRO A 111 10.74 29.15 9.94
C PRO A 111 11.09 28.21 11.10
N GLY A 112 11.32 26.93 10.78
CA GLY A 112 11.61 25.89 11.78
C GLY A 112 10.37 25.19 12.34
N GLU A 113 9.15 25.61 11.97
CA GLU A 113 7.93 24.84 12.19
C GLU A 113 7.72 23.83 11.06
N GLU A 114 7.00 22.73 11.35
CA GLU A 114 6.63 21.70 10.36
C GLU A 114 7.78 21.22 9.46
N CYS A 115 8.97 21.02 10.05
CA CYS A 115 10.17 20.56 9.33
C CYS A 115 10.69 21.52 8.26
N THR A 116 10.29 22.80 8.29
CA THR A 116 10.84 23.79 7.38
C THR A 116 12.24 24.25 7.82
N PRO A 117 13.08 24.71 6.88
CA PRO A 117 14.38 25.28 7.25
C PRO A 117 14.22 26.43 8.25
N GLY A 118 15.03 26.43 9.30
CA GLY A 118 15.17 27.56 10.21
C GLY A 118 16.19 28.58 9.71
N GLY A 119 16.17 29.79 10.26
CA GLY A 119 17.17 30.82 9.99
C GLY A 119 16.60 32.23 9.92
N ASP A 120 17.48 33.22 9.99
CA ASP A 120 17.11 34.62 9.85
C ASP A 120 17.13 35.05 8.37
N PHE A 121 16.35 36.08 8.05
CA PHE A 121 16.41 36.76 6.76
C PHE A 121 17.58 37.74 6.73
N VAL A 122 18.51 37.54 5.80
CA VAL A 122 19.73 38.34 5.71
C VAL A 122 19.87 38.95 4.32
N ALA A 123 20.09 40.26 4.25
CA ALA A 123 20.37 40.94 2.99
C ALA A 123 21.64 40.39 2.31
N CYS A 124 21.57 40.16 1.00
CA CYS A 124 22.63 39.56 0.22
C CYS A 124 23.20 40.51 -0.84
N GLY A 125 24.49 40.81 -0.73
CA GLY A 125 25.19 41.73 -1.62
C GLY A 125 25.09 43.20 -1.18
N GLY A 126 25.57 44.10 -2.05
CA GLY A 126 25.71 45.54 -1.76
C GLY A 126 24.95 46.47 -2.71
N ALA A 127 23.94 45.95 -3.42
CA ALA A 127 23.07 46.76 -4.26
C ALA A 127 22.18 47.69 -3.41
N GLU A 128 21.60 48.72 -4.02
CA GLU A 128 20.63 49.63 -3.35
C GLU A 128 19.37 48.89 -2.89
N PHE A 129 19.01 47.79 -3.57
CA PHE A 129 17.94 46.86 -3.22
C PHE A 129 18.48 45.42 -3.30
N PRO A 130 19.22 44.94 -2.28
CA PRO A 130 19.78 43.60 -2.29
C PRO A 130 18.66 42.56 -2.05
N PRO A 131 18.72 41.37 -2.70
CA PRO A 131 17.83 40.28 -2.34
C PRO A 131 18.05 39.89 -0.87
N VAL A 132 17.02 39.41 -0.21
CA VAL A 132 17.07 38.97 1.18
C VAL A 132 17.04 37.45 1.20
N CYS A 133 18.14 36.82 1.58
CA CYS A 133 18.23 35.36 1.68
C CYS A 133 17.66 34.92 3.03
N GLY A 134 16.53 34.22 2.97
CA GLY A 134 15.87 33.61 4.10
C GLY A 134 16.25 32.14 4.31
N PRO A 135 15.52 31.44 5.19
CA PRO A 135 15.75 30.03 5.50
C PRO A 135 15.84 29.14 4.25
N GLY A 136 16.72 28.14 4.30
CA GLY A 136 16.98 27.21 3.19
C GLY A 136 17.82 27.80 2.05
N THR A 137 18.31 29.03 2.20
CA THR A 137 19.20 29.69 1.24
C THR A 137 20.46 30.23 1.90
N MET A 138 21.49 30.51 1.10
CA MET A 138 22.63 31.32 1.51
C MET A 138 22.93 32.40 0.49
N CYS A 139 23.57 33.47 0.95
CA CYS A 139 24.08 34.51 0.07
C CYS A 139 25.38 34.05 -0.61
N GLU A 140 25.36 33.98 -1.94
CA GLU A 140 26.56 33.77 -2.75
C GLU A 140 26.72 34.93 -3.75
N GLY A 141 27.72 35.78 -3.50
CA GLY A 141 27.94 37.00 -4.28
C GLY A 141 26.82 38.02 -4.09
N SER A 142 25.92 38.10 -5.07
CA SER A 142 24.77 39.02 -5.08
C SER A 142 23.43 38.30 -5.33
N ALA A 143 23.38 36.99 -5.10
CA ALA A 143 22.21 36.16 -5.28
C ALA A 143 22.03 35.18 -4.11
N CYS A 144 20.78 34.81 -3.84
CA CYS A 144 20.46 33.73 -2.92
C CYS A 144 20.52 32.40 -3.68
N VAL A 145 21.27 31.45 -3.13
CA VAL A 145 21.39 30.09 -3.65
C VAL A 145 20.84 29.11 -2.63
N ALA A 146 20.26 28.00 -3.08
CA ALA A 146 19.70 26.99 -2.21
C ALA A 146 20.81 26.31 -1.40
N VAL A 147 20.53 25.99 -0.13
CA VAL A 147 21.41 25.20 0.71
C VAL A 147 20.71 23.90 1.06
N ALA A 148 21.46 22.81 1.10
CA ALA A 148 20.95 21.52 1.51
C ALA A 148 20.16 21.64 2.84
N PRO A 149 18.94 21.07 2.91
CA PRO A 149 18.41 20.07 1.98
C PRO A 149 17.58 20.64 0.81
N CYS A 150 17.49 21.96 0.67
CA CYS A 150 16.70 22.60 -0.37
C CYS A 150 17.37 22.53 -1.73
N ALA A 151 16.60 22.15 -2.75
CA ALA A 151 17.09 21.99 -4.11
C ALA A 151 16.96 23.27 -4.95
N SER A 152 16.06 24.18 -4.58
CA SER A 152 15.80 25.39 -5.36
C SER A 152 15.47 26.60 -4.48
N VAL A 153 15.38 27.78 -5.11
CA VAL A 153 15.10 29.07 -4.45
C VAL A 153 13.89 29.70 -5.12
N THR A 154 12.94 30.15 -4.32
CA THR A 154 11.85 31.03 -4.77
C THR A 154 11.97 32.38 -4.09
N CYS A 155 11.71 33.46 -4.83
CA CYS A 155 11.70 34.82 -4.27
C CYS A 155 10.35 35.50 -4.52
N ASP A 156 9.90 36.29 -3.56
CA ASP A 156 8.71 37.12 -3.73
C ASP A 156 8.99 38.36 -4.60
N ALA A 157 7.94 39.14 -4.88
CA ALA A 157 8.02 40.34 -5.70
C ALA A 157 8.88 41.45 -5.10
N VAL A 158 9.20 41.39 -3.80
CA VAL A 158 10.05 42.37 -3.10
C VAL A 158 11.50 41.86 -2.91
N GLY A 159 11.84 40.69 -3.45
CA GLY A 159 13.19 40.15 -3.49
C GLY A 159 13.59 39.34 -2.25
N VAL A 160 12.62 38.88 -1.45
CA VAL A 160 12.85 37.99 -0.31
C VAL A 160 12.80 36.55 -0.80
N CYS A 161 13.91 35.84 -0.64
CA CYS A 161 14.16 34.52 -1.21
C CYS A 161 14.17 33.43 -0.12
N ARG A 162 13.65 32.24 -0.46
CA ARG A 162 13.52 31.09 0.44
C ARG A 162 13.92 29.82 -0.29
N GLY A 163 14.46 28.85 0.45
CA GLY A 163 14.67 27.51 -0.07
C GLY A 163 13.31 26.86 -0.28
N VAL A 164 13.12 26.21 -1.42
CA VAL A 164 11.96 25.36 -1.70
C VAL A 164 12.47 24.01 -2.23
N ASP A 165 11.58 23.03 -2.31
CA ASP A 165 11.94 21.63 -2.54
C ASP A 165 12.95 21.15 -1.48
N CYS A 166 12.63 21.43 -0.21
CA CYS A 166 13.50 21.09 0.90
C CYS A 166 13.28 19.63 1.25
N GLY A 167 14.18 18.77 0.77
CA GLY A 167 14.16 17.36 1.11
C GLY A 167 14.36 17.12 2.60
N ALA A 168 14.19 15.88 3.05
CA ALA A 168 14.57 15.50 4.41
C ALA A 168 16.04 15.87 4.70
N THR A 169 16.30 16.45 5.87
CA THR A 169 17.65 16.81 6.33
C THR A 169 18.46 15.59 6.73
N GLY A 170 18.83 14.71 5.80
CA GLY A 170 19.50 13.46 6.17
C GLY A 170 18.71 12.68 7.24
N GLY A 171 19.40 11.86 8.03
CA GLY A 171 18.79 11.06 9.10
C GLY A 171 18.82 9.56 8.81
N SER A 172 18.44 8.78 9.81
CA SER A 172 18.39 7.33 9.73
C SER A 172 17.03 6.82 10.15
N VAL A 173 16.47 5.88 9.40
CA VAL A 173 15.24 5.17 9.77
C VAL A 173 15.59 3.81 10.32
N SER A 174 15.00 3.47 11.46
CA SER A 174 15.21 2.20 12.16
C SER A 174 13.93 1.36 12.29
N GLY A 175 12.77 1.91 11.96
CA GLY A 175 11.50 1.19 11.92
C GLY A 175 10.30 2.09 11.62
N VAL A 176 9.17 1.45 11.32
CA VAL A 176 7.86 2.08 11.22
C VAL A 176 6.84 1.19 11.92
N THR A 177 5.85 1.80 12.55
CA THR A 177 4.73 1.12 13.20
C THR A 177 3.44 1.78 12.77
N LEU A 178 2.53 1.01 12.19
CA LEU A 178 1.20 1.49 11.82
C LEU A 178 0.34 1.64 13.08
N ASP A 179 -0.35 2.77 13.20
CA ASP A 179 -1.28 2.99 14.30
C ASP A 179 -2.50 2.07 14.14
N PRO A 180 -3.13 1.64 15.24
CA PRO A 180 -4.38 0.88 15.18
C PRO A 180 -5.43 1.65 14.39
N ILE A 181 -5.87 1.08 13.27
CA ILE A 181 -6.87 1.71 12.42
C ILE A 181 -8.26 1.51 13.04
N THR A 182 -9.11 2.53 13.00
CA THR A 182 -10.51 2.39 13.41
C THR A 182 -11.33 2.00 12.19
N ASP A 183 -12.26 1.03 12.31
CA ASP A 183 -13.04 0.57 11.16
C ASP A 183 -13.80 1.71 10.48
N ALA A 184 -13.61 1.87 9.17
CA ALA A 184 -14.43 2.73 8.33
C ALA A 184 -15.44 1.88 7.53
N PRO A 185 -16.73 2.27 7.49
CA PRO A 185 -17.71 1.63 6.61
C PRO A 185 -17.34 1.75 5.13
N ARG A 186 -17.84 0.82 4.29
CA ARG A 186 -17.70 0.88 2.83
C ARG A 186 -18.09 2.25 2.28
N GLY A 187 -17.25 2.80 1.39
CA GLY A 187 -17.53 4.07 0.72
C GLY A 187 -17.76 5.25 1.68
N ALA A 188 -17.20 5.20 2.89
CA ALA A 188 -17.34 6.28 3.86
C ALA A 188 -16.85 7.59 3.25
N ALA A 189 -17.73 8.60 3.26
CA ALA A 189 -17.38 9.94 2.83
C ALA A 189 -16.30 10.50 3.78
N GLY A 190 -15.12 10.81 3.25
CA GLY A 190 -13.96 11.29 4.00
C GLY A 190 -12.82 10.29 4.16
N GLY A 191 -12.93 9.08 3.59
CA GLY A 191 -11.84 8.10 3.53
C GLY A 191 -11.49 7.44 4.87
N LEU A 192 -10.52 6.53 4.83
CA LEU A 192 -9.92 5.86 5.97
C LEU A 192 -8.74 6.68 6.48
N ALA A 193 -8.89 7.25 7.67
CA ALA A 193 -7.80 7.93 8.35
C ALA A 193 -6.80 6.90 8.89
N VAL A 194 -5.53 7.05 8.49
CA VAL A 194 -4.42 6.19 8.90
C VAL A 194 -3.30 7.03 9.50
N GLY A 195 -2.55 6.43 10.41
CA GLY A 195 -1.38 7.06 11.03
C GLY A 195 -0.27 6.04 11.24
N ALA A 196 0.97 6.50 11.29
CA ALA A 196 2.11 5.68 11.63
C ALA A 196 3.11 6.46 12.47
N THR A 197 3.87 5.72 13.27
CA THR A 197 5.01 6.22 14.03
C THR A 197 6.30 5.71 13.41
N VAL A 198 7.22 6.60 13.06
CA VAL A 198 8.54 6.27 12.51
C VAL A 198 9.58 6.35 13.61
N ALA A 199 10.47 5.35 13.69
CA ALA A 199 11.57 5.30 14.65
C ALA A 199 12.90 5.61 13.95
N GLY A 200 13.72 6.47 14.54
CA GLY A 200 15.02 6.85 13.99
C GLY A 200 15.51 8.20 14.47
N GLU A 201 16.47 8.77 13.74
CA GLU A 201 17.11 10.07 14.04
C GLU A 201 16.91 11.04 12.88
N ASP A 202 16.70 12.32 13.19
CA ASP A 202 16.48 13.40 12.21
C ASP A 202 15.38 13.09 11.17
N LEU A 203 14.27 12.51 11.65
CA LEU A 203 13.16 12.02 10.83
C LEU A 203 12.32 13.10 10.13
N CYS A 204 12.53 14.37 10.49
CA CYS A 204 11.73 15.48 9.98
C CYS A 204 11.83 15.57 8.46
N GLY A 205 10.69 15.67 7.76
CA GLY A 205 10.67 15.79 6.30
C GLY A 205 10.81 14.46 5.56
N GLN A 206 10.97 13.34 6.27
CA GLN A 206 10.92 12.01 5.67
C GLN A 206 9.52 11.70 5.16
N THR A 207 9.43 10.87 4.13
CA THR A 207 8.14 10.47 3.55
C THR A 207 7.78 9.04 3.92
N VAL A 208 6.52 8.85 4.28
CA VAL A 208 5.92 7.56 4.58
C VAL A 208 4.81 7.34 3.57
N THR A 209 4.78 6.16 2.95
CA THR A 209 3.70 5.77 2.04
C THR A 209 2.77 4.81 2.75
N PHE A 210 1.48 5.09 2.65
CA PHE A 210 0.41 4.20 3.07
C PHE A 210 -0.28 3.63 1.84
N GLU A 211 -0.62 2.34 1.86
CA GLU A 211 -1.34 1.65 0.80
C GLU A 211 -2.56 0.94 1.36
N VAL A 212 -3.71 1.10 0.72
CA VAL A 212 -4.82 0.14 0.82
C VAL A 212 -4.59 -0.93 -0.23
N ARG A 213 -4.51 -2.19 0.19
CA ARG A 213 -4.32 -3.34 -0.69
C ARG A 213 -5.51 -4.26 -0.63
N VAL A 214 -5.84 -4.83 -1.77
CA VAL A 214 -7.00 -5.70 -1.93
C VAL A 214 -6.60 -6.96 -2.66
N GLU A 215 -7.28 -8.06 -2.37
CA GLU A 215 -7.09 -9.32 -3.08
C GLU A 215 -7.50 -9.16 -4.55
N THR A 216 -6.77 -9.84 -5.43
CA THR A 216 -7.00 -9.75 -6.87
C THR A 216 -7.20 -11.11 -7.49
N ALA A 217 -6.26 -12.01 -7.24
CA ALA A 217 -6.21 -13.31 -7.85
C ALA A 217 -5.44 -14.29 -6.97
N LEU A 218 -5.70 -15.57 -7.17
CA LEU A 218 -4.81 -16.63 -6.74
C LEU A 218 -3.83 -16.95 -7.85
N TYR A 219 -2.62 -17.26 -7.45
CA TYR A 219 -1.58 -17.66 -8.38
C TYR A 219 -1.08 -19.03 -8.00
N THR A 220 -1.09 -19.94 -8.96
CA THR A 220 -0.66 -21.31 -8.72
C THR A 220 0.19 -21.84 -9.87
N SER A 221 1.19 -22.63 -9.55
CA SER A 221 2.03 -23.31 -10.53
C SER A 221 1.43 -24.65 -10.91
N ALA A 222 1.46 -24.92 -12.21
CA ALA A 222 1.16 -26.22 -12.77
C ALA A 222 2.38 -26.66 -13.59
N GLY A 223 3.34 -27.26 -12.91
CA GLY A 223 4.71 -27.47 -13.41
C GLY A 223 4.76 -28.35 -14.65
N ASN A 224 3.79 -29.26 -14.80
CA ASN A 224 3.65 -30.07 -16.01
C ASN A 224 3.08 -29.31 -17.21
N ASP A 225 2.31 -28.25 -16.96
CA ASP A 225 1.86 -27.33 -18.00
C ASP A 225 2.94 -26.30 -18.37
N GLY A 226 4.01 -26.25 -17.57
CA GLY A 226 5.09 -25.29 -17.72
C GLY A 226 4.62 -23.85 -17.55
N ALA A 227 3.70 -23.63 -16.60
CA ALA A 227 2.96 -22.39 -16.46
C ALA A 227 2.74 -22.01 -14.99
N VAL A 228 2.64 -20.71 -14.76
CA VAL A 228 1.96 -20.15 -13.58
C VAL A 228 0.62 -19.61 -14.06
N PHE A 229 -0.44 -20.00 -13.38
CA PHE A 229 -1.80 -19.55 -13.66
C PHE A 229 -2.23 -18.48 -12.67
N GLU A 230 -2.94 -17.50 -13.18
CA GLU A 230 -3.68 -16.50 -12.42
C GLU A 230 -5.16 -16.90 -12.45
N VAL A 231 -5.78 -16.97 -11.28
CA VAL A 231 -7.18 -17.35 -11.07
C VAL A 231 -7.92 -16.17 -10.47
N ASP A 232 -8.87 -15.63 -11.21
CA ASP A 232 -9.72 -14.55 -10.74
C ASP A 232 -10.60 -15.04 -9.59
N LEU A 233 -10.50 -14.37 -8.44
CA LEU A 233 -11.17 -14.79 -7.19
C LEU A 233 -12.71 -14.66 -7.24
N VAL A 234 -13.24 -13.83 -8.14
CA VAL A 234 -14.68 -13.57 -8.24
C VAL A 234 -15.35 -14.57 -9.17
N THR A 235 -14.71 -14.88 -10.28
CA THR A 235 -15.27 -15.68 -11.37
C THR A 235 -14.72 -17.11 -11.42
N GLY A 236 -13.61 -17.39 -10.75
CA GLY A 236 -12.85 -18.63 -10.90
C GLY A 236 -12.17 -18.75 -12.27
N ALA A 237 -12.21 -17.70 -13.09
CA ALA A 237 -11.65 -17.73 -14.43
C ALA A 237 -10.13 -17.83 -14.36
N ARG A 238 -9.59 -18.85 -15.02
CA ARG A 238 -8.16 -19.11 -15.09
C ARG A 238 -7.55 -18.52 -16.35
N SER A 239 -6.43 -17.84 -16.20
CA SER A 239 -5.58 -17.36 -17.30
C SER A 239 -4.12 -17.70 -17.03
N ALA A 240 -3.33 -17.89 -18.08
CA ALA A 240 -1.89 -18.09 -17.90
C ALA A 240 -1.22 -16.76 -17.54
N TYR A 241 -0.58 -16.70 -16.37
CA TYR A 241 0.23 -15.55 -16.00
C TYR A 241 1.52 -15.52 -16.82
N ILE A 242 2.21 -16.67 -16.89
CA ILE A 242 3.38 -16.91 -17.72
C ILE A 242 3.37 -18.36 -18.19
N MET A 243 3.86 -18.58 -19.42
CA MET A 243 4.00 -19.89 -20.06
C MET A 243 5.47 -20.17 -20.39
N GLY A 244 5.82 -21.44 -20.60
CA GLY A 244 7.16 -21.83 -21.02
C GLY A 244 8.18 -21.88 -19.88
N LEU A 245 7.72 -21.98 -18.64
CA LEU A 245 8.55 -22.21 -17.45
C LEU A 245 8.51 -23.69 -17.10
N PRO A 246 9.46 -24.51 -17.58
CA PRO A 246 9.44 -25.94 -17.25
C PRO A 246 9.66 -26.13 -15.75
N LEU A 247 8.78 -26.93 -15.13
CA LEU A 247 8.93 -27.46 -13.78
C LEU A 247 9.15 -26.37 -12.70
N VAL A 248 8.11 -25.59 -12.44
CA VAL A 248 8.07 -24.64 -11.32
C VAL A 248 7.90 -25.42 -10.02
N PHE A 249 8.77 -25.20 -9.02
CA PHE A 249 8.64 -25.85 -7.69
C PHE A 249 8.32 -24.84 -6.58
N GLY A 250 8.58 -23.56 -6.82
CA GLY A 250 8.43 -22.50 -5.84
C GLY A 250 7.92 -21.23 -6.49
N LEU A 251 6.98 -20.54 -5.84
CA LEU A 251 6.57 -19.20 -6.24
C LEU A 251 6.22 -18.34 -5.03
N VAL A 252 6.53 -17.06 -5.12
CA VAL A 252 6.27 -16.08 -4.06
C VAL A 252 6.21 -14.68 -4.65
N THR A 253 5.48 -13.77 -4.00
CA THR A 253 5.57 -12.33 -4.29
C THR A 253 6.34 -11.59 -3.23
N ASP A 254 7.16 -10.63 -3.63
CA ASP A 254 7.72 -9.66 -2.70
C ASP A 254 6.65 -8.66 -2.19
N PRO A 255 6.99 -7.81 -1.20
CA PRO A 255 6.05 -6.82 -0.68
C PRO A 255 5.50 -5.85 -1.73
N VAL A 256 6.21 -5.61 -2.84
CA VAL A 256 5.75 -4.73 -3.93
C VAL A 256 4.92 -5.47 -4.99
N GLY A 257 4.67 -6.77 -4.79
CA GLY A 257 3.81 -7.59 -5.65
C GLY A 257 4.50 -8.18 -6.87
N ALA A 258 5.84 -8.13 -6.95
CA ALA A 258 6.57 -8.79 -8.02
C ALA A 258 6.60 -10.30 -7.80
N LEU A 259 6.29 -11.09 -8.84
CA LEU A 259 6.31 -12.55 -8.78
C LEU A 259 7.71 -13.10 -9.01
N TYR A 260 8.16 -13.97 -8.12
CA TYR A 260 9.38 -14.75 -8.25
C TYR A 260 9.04 -16.23 -8.35
N VAL A 261 9.84 -16.94 -9.13
CA VAL A 261 9.65 -18.35 -9.47
C VAL A 261 10.97 -19.10 -9.31
N LEU A 262 10.89 -20.30 -8.76
CA LEU A 262 11.97 -21.27 -8.70
C LEU A 262 11.74 -22.33 -9.77
N ARG A 263 12.71 -22.46 -10.68
CA ARG A 263 12.74 -23.51 -11.69
C ARG A 263 13.50 -24.72 -11.16
N SER A 264 12.91 -25.91 -11.21
CA SER A 264 13.56 -27.11 -10.67
C SER A 264 14.55 -27.80 -11.59
N ASP A 265 14.45 -27.54 -12.89
CA ASP A 265 15.38 -28.09 -13.87
C ASP A 265 16.81 -27.55 -13.71
N THR A 266 16.92 -26.34 -13.15
CA THR A 266 18.16 -25.57 -13.02
C THR A 266 18.43 -25.10 -11.59
N CYS A 267 17.43 -25.16 -10.71
CA CYS A 267 17.43 -24.48 -9.42
C CYS A 267 17.69 -22.98 -9.51
N GLU A 268 17.32 -22.36 -10.63
CA GLU A 268 17.42 -20.93 -10.82
C GLU A 268 16.17 -20.23 -10.26
N VAL A 269 16.39 -19.22 -9.42
CA VAL A 269 15.36 -18.31 -8.94
C VAL A 269 15.38 -17.07 -9.83
N GLY A 270 14.21 -16.61 -10.26
CA GLY A 270 14.10 -15.43 -11.10
C GLY A 270 12.75 -14.75 -10.98
N ARG A 271 12.71 -13.51 -11.45
CA ARG A 271 11.53 -12.67 -11.46
C ARG A 271 10.74 -12.87 -12.75
N VAL A 272 9.42 -12.86 -12.67
CA VAL A 272 8.58 -12.75 -13.85
C VAL A 272 8.37 -11.27 -14.18
N VAL A 273 8.80 -10.85 -15.37
CA VAL A 273 8.82 -9.45 -15.81
C VAL A 273 8.07 -9.26 -17.13
N GLY A 274 7.68 -8.02 -17.42
CA GLY A 274 7.00 -7.66 -18.67
C GLY A 274 5.47 -7.60 -18.55
N PRO A 275 4.79 -7.08 -19.59
CA PRO A 275 3.34 -6.91 -19.57
C PRO A 275 2.60 -8.24 -19.76
N PRO A 276 1.31 -8.33 -19.36
CA PRO A 276 0.47 -9.49 -19.63
C PRO A 276 0.55 -9.94 -21.09
N GLY A 277 0.71 -11.25 -21.31
CA GLY A 277 0.86 -11.86 -22.65
C GLY A 277 2.27 -11.81 -23.24
N ALA A 278 3.20 -11.04 -22.67
CA ALA A 278 4.62 -10.99 -23.07
C ALA A 278 5.57 -11.17 -21.87
N ARG A 279 5.09 -11.79 -20.79
CA ARG A 279 5.88 -12.01 -19.59
C ARG A 279 7.05 -12.95 -19.86
N THR A 280 8.21 -12.65 -19.29
CA THR A 280 9.43 -13.45 -19.40
C THR A 280 10.01 -13.73 -18.01
N PHE A 281 10.85 -14.75 -17.91
CA PHE A 281 11.64 -15.05 -16.72
C PHE A 281 12.98 -14.35 -16.80
N ASP A 282 13.26 -13.53 -15.79
CA ASP A 282 14.52 -12.80 -15.61
C ASP A 282 15.30 -13.43 -14.44
N PRO A 283 16.40 -14.16 -14.70
CA PRO A 283 17.19 -14.81 -13.67
C PRO A 283 17.71 -13.83 -12.62
N LEU A 284 17.62 -14.21 -11.35
CA LEU A 284 18.13 -13.43 -10.22
C LEU A 284 19.34 -14.10 -9.57
N GLY A 285 19.22 -15.39 -9.24
CA GLY A 285 20.30 -16.12 -8.57
C GLY A 285 20.03 -17.62 -8.45
N PRO A 286 21.08 -18.44 -8.24
CA PRO A 286 20.92 -19.86 -8.04
C PRO A 286 20.43 -20.18 -6.62
N GLY A 287 19.54 -21.17 -6.52
CA GLY A 287 19.24 -21.86 -5.28
C GLY A 287 20.16 -23.06 -5.03
N PRO A 288 20.07 -23.65 -3.83
CA PRO A 288 20.82 -24.85 -3.46
C PRO A 288 20.44 -26.07 -4.33
N ALA A 289 21.34 -27.04 -4.39
CA ALA A 289 21.12 -28.28 -5.13
C ALA A 289 19.90 -29.06 -4.59
N GLY A 290 19.09 -29.59 -5.50
CA GLY A 290 17.84 -30.25 -5.16
C GLY A 290 16.84 -29.27 -4.57
N CYS A 291 16.72 -28.08 -5.13
CA CYS A 291 15.80 -27.04 -4.67
C CYS A 291 14.33 -27.48 -4.61
N SER A 292 13.53 -26.87 -3.74
CA SER A 292 12.11 -27.19 -3.55
C SER A 292 11.19 -25.99 -3.44
N ARG A 293 11.48 -25.03 -2.57
CA ARG A 293 10.46 -24.06 -2.17
C ARG A 293 11.05 -22.67 -2.05
N LEU A 294 10.18 -21.68 -2.22
CA LEU A 294 10.50 -20.28 -2.01
C LEU A 294 9.69 -19.72 -0.84
N ALA A 295 10.29 -18.77 -0.13
CA ALA A 295 9.60 -17.88 0.79
C ALA A 295 10.23 -16.48 0.69
N VAL A 296 9.48 -15.46 1.11
CA VAL A 296 9.97 -14.09 1.26
C VAL A 296 10.00 -13.73 2.73
N GLY A 297 11.13 -13.19 3.20
CA GLY A 297 11.25 -12.69 4.56
C GLY A 297 10.77 -11.26 4.69
N SER A 298 10.46 -10.83 5.91
CA SER A 298 10.16 -9.41 6.21
C SER A 298 11.35 -8.48 5.98
N ASP A 299 12.56 -9.02 5.87
CA ASP A 299 13.76 -8.30 5.50
C ASP A 299 13.89 -8.06 3.98
N GLY A 300 12.89 -8.46 3.19
CA GLY A 300 12.91 -8.35 1.73
C GLY A 300 13.88 -9.31 1.04
N GLY A 301 14.39 -10.33 1.74
CA GLY A 301 15.17 -11.41 1.14
C GLY A 301 14.27 -12.50 0.54
N LEU A 302 14.72 -13.14 -0.53
CA LEU A 302 14.15 -14.42 -0.97
C LEU A 302 14.90 -15.57 -0.30
N TYR A 303 14.16 -16.58 0.12
CA TYR A 303 14.69 -17.75 0.80
C TYR A 303 14.31 -18.97 0.00
N VAL A 304 15.31 -19.78 -0.34
CA VAL A 304 15.16 -20.94 -1.19
C VAL A 304 15.71 -22.17 -0.49
N SER A 305 14.89 -23.20 -0.37
CA SER A 305 15.30 -24.48 0.20
C SER A 305 15.84 -25.43 -0.86
N GLY A 306 16.78 -26.28 -0.46
CA GLY A 306 17.26 -27.41 -1.24
C GLY A 306 18.05 -28.38 -0.35
N GLY A 307 17.89 -29.69 -0.55
CA GLY A 307 18.38 -30.66 0.44
C GLY A 307 17.87 -30.36 1.84
N LEU A 308 18.80 -30.18 2.79
CA LEU A 308 18.53 -29.80 4.17
C LEU A 308 19.00 -28.36 4.49
N VAL A 309 19.10 -27.51 3.47
CA VAL A 309 19.63 -26.16 3.61
C VAL A 309 18.67 -25.13 3.05
N VAL A 310 18.81 -23.90 3.55
CA VAL A 310 18.13 -22.72 3.04
C VAL A 310 19.17 -21.67 2.71
N ASP A 311 19.16 -21.17 1.48
CA ASP A 311 19.97 -20.02 1.08
C ASP A 311 19.07 -18.77 0.97
N ARG A 312 19.65 -17.61 1.28
CA ARG A 312 19.05 -16.29 1.08
C ARG A 312 19.60 -15.66 -0.18
N ILE A 313 18.72 -15.16 -1.05
CA ILE A 313 19.02 -14.38 -2.24
C ILE A 313 18.61 -12.93 -1.97
N ASP A 314 19.54 -12.02 -2.12
CA ASP A 314 19.29 -10.59 -2.05
C ASP A 314 18.54 -10.12 -3.30
N LEU A 315 17.36 -9.50 -3.13
CA LEU A 315 16.49 -9.10 -4.23
C LEU A 315 17.11 -8.05 -5.17
N PHE A 316 18.02 -7.22 -4.67
CA PHE A 316 18.60 -6.11 -5.43
C PHE A 316 19.85 -6.52 -6.18
N THR A 317 20.70 -7.32 -5.54
CA THR A 317 22.02 -7.69 -6.06
C THR A 317 22.07 -9.08 -6.67
N GLY A 318 21.07 -9.93 -6.39
CA GLY A 318 21.11 -11.36 -6.71
C GLY A 318 22.15 -12.15 -5.89
N ALA A 319 22.78 -11.51 -4.90
CA ALA A 319 23.81 -12.14 -4.09
C ALA A 319 23.21 -13.26 -3.23
N VAL A 320 23.86 -14.42 -3.26
CA VAL A 320 23.42 -15.63 -2.54
C VAL A 320 24.28 -15.86 -1.31
N SER A 321 23.64 -16.19 -0.19
CA SER A 321 24.31 -16.53 1.07
C SER A 321 23.61 -17.67 1.77
N ARG A 322 24.35 -18.49 2.54
CA ARG A 322 23.73 -19.53 3.38
C ARG A 322 22.94 -18.85 4.49
N TYR A 323 21.63 -19.15 4.58
CA TYR A 323 20.81 -18.71 5.70
C TYR A 323 20.82 -19.72 6.83
N GLY A 324 20.51 -20.99 6.55
CA GLY A 324 20.45 -22.01 7.60
C GLY A 324 20.48 -23.44 7.10
N ASP A 325 20.52 -24.37 8.06
CA ASP A 325 20.58 -25.81 7.80
C ASP A 325 19.85 -26.61 8.88
N ILE A 326 19.35 -27.79 8.48
CA ILE A 326 18.80 -28.81 9.38
C ILE A 326 19.81 -29.97 9.47
N PRO A 327 20.46 -30.18 10.63
CA PRO A 327 21.44 -31.26 10.76
C PRO A 327 20.80 -32.63 10.68
N ASP A 328 21.46 -33.53 9.95
CA ASP A 328 21.19 -34.97 9.83
C ASP A 328 19.82 -35.40 9.25
N GLY A 329 18.81 -34.51 9.24
CA GLY A 329 17.44 -34.81 8.84
C GLY A 329 16.80 -35.88 9.72
N VAL A 330 15.48 -35.80 9.91
CA VAL A 330 14.78 -36.71 10.83
C VAL A 330 13.58 -37.39 10.17
N ALA A 331 13.49 -37.33 8.84
CA ALA A 331 12.44 -37.98 8.08
C ALA A 331 12.21 -39.43 8.53
N ARG A 332 10.97 -39.71 8.94
CA ARG A 332 10.55 -41.02 9.42
C ARG A 332 10.60 -42.08 8.32
N TRP A 333 10.36 -41.65 7.09
CA TRP A 333 10.37 -42.48 5.89
C TRP A 333 11.11 -41.76 4.75
N GLY A 334 11.63 -42.52 3.79
CA GLY A 334 12.27 -41.98 2.58
C GLY A 334 13.54 -41.15 2.82
N SER A 335 13.85 -40.25 1.89
CA SER A 335 14.99 -39.33 1.96
C SER A 335 14.64 -38.06 2.71
N THR A 336 15.63 -37.49 3.38
CA THR A 336 15.56 -36.22 4.10
C THR A 336 15.68 -35.05 3.12
N PHE A 337 14.67 -34.18 3.09
CA PHE A 337 14.57 -33.06 2.17
C PHE A 337 13.57 -32.03 2.69
N LEU A 338 13.88 -30.74 2.56
CA LEU A 338 12.97 -29.65 2.92
C LEU A 338 11.93 -29.45 1.82
N THR A 339 10.66 -29.48 2.18
CA THR A 339 9.54 -29.42 1.24
C THR A 339 8.57 -28.28 1.53
N GLY A 340 8.67 -27.62 2.69
CA GLY A 340 7.83 -26.47 3.05
C GLY A 340 8.63 -25.35 3.69
N LEU A 341 8.25 -24.09 3.44
CA LEU A 341 8.87 -22.89 4.00
C LEU A 341 7.77 -21.87 4.36
N ALA A 342 7.82 -21.31 5.56
CA ALA A 342 6.97 -20.19 5.94
C ALA A 342 7.61 -19.36 7.05
N PHE A 343 7.57 -18.04 6.92
CA PHE A 343 8.00 -17.13 7.97
C PHE A 343 6.90 -16.93 9.01
N ALA A 344 7.27 -17.07 10.28
CA ALA A 344 6.47 -16.63 11.41
C ALA A 344 6.57 -15.10 11.57
N SER A 345 5.62 -14.51 12.31
CA SER A 345 5.58 -13.06 12.55
C SER A 345 6.77 -12.53 13.36
N ASP A 346 7.45 -13.39 14.12
CA ASP A 346 8.68 -13.05 14.85
C ASP A 346 9.94 -13.08 13.96
N GLY A 347 9.80 -13.37 12.67
CA GLY A 347 10.89 -13.46 11.70
C GLY A 347 11.60 -14.82 11.67
N SER A 348 11.19 -15.78 12.49
CA SER A 348 11.70 -17.15 12.42
C SER A 348 11.20 -17.82 11.14
N LEU A 349 12.08 -18.57 10.48
CA LEU A 349 11.71 -19.38 9.32
C LEU A 349 11.34 -20.78 9.80
N ILE A 350 10.08 -21.16 9.63
CA ILE A 350 9.67 -22.55 9.83
C ILE A 350 9.90 -23.31 8.54
N VAL A 351 10.53 -24.48 8.66
CA VAL A 351 10.80 -25.37 7.54
C VAL A 351 10.17 -26.74 7.79
N GLY A 352 9.49 -27.24 6.77
CA GLY A 352 8.94 -28.59 6.75
C GLY A 352 9.93 -29.54 6.12
N GLU A 353 10.33 -30.59 6.83
CA GLU A 353 10.99 -31.74 6.24
C GLU A 353 9.95 -32.79 5.82
N HIS A 354 10.38 -33.78 5.05
CA HIS A 354 9.69 -35.05 4.96
C HIS A 354 9.27 -35.56 6.37
N TRP A 355 8.03 -36.04 6.47
CA TRP A 355 7.29 -36.36 7.70
C TRP A 355 8.09 -36.97 8.85
N ASP A 356 7.82 -36.63 10.11
CA ASP A 356 6.71 -35.82 10.65
C ASP A 356 7.15 -34.47 11.24
N SER A 357 8.40 -34.08 11.03
CA SER A 357 9.01 -33.01 11.81
C SER A 357 9.03 -31.66 11.09
N LEU A 358 8.78 -30.61 11.88
CA LEU A 358 9.00 -29.22 11.52
C LEU A 358 10.15 -28.65 12.34
N PHE A 359 10.90 -27.74 11.75
CA PHE A 359 12.01 -27.05 12.40
C PHE A 359 11.84 -25.54 12.29
N SER A 360 12.44 -24.82 13.24
CA SER A 360 12.53 -23.37 13.23
C SER A 360 13.99 -22.95 13.10
N ILE A 361 14.27 -22.04 12.16
CA ILE A 361 15.54 -21.34 11.99
C ILE A 361 15.33 -19.91 12.50
N ALA A 362 16.16 -19.49 13.46
CA ALA A 362 16.05 -18.18 14.10
C ALA A 362 16.19 -17.01 13.12
N PRO A 363 15.67 -15.82 13.46
CA PRO A 363 15.94 -14.60 12.69
C PRO A 363 17.45 -14.37 12.57
N GLY A 364 17.94 -14.26 11.34
CA GLY A 364 19.38 -14.13 11.05
C GLY A 364 20.09 -15.44 10.72
N GLY A 365 19.38 -16.57 10.74
CA GLY A 365 19.86 -17.84 10.22
C GLY A 365 20.54 -18.74 11.24
N GLY A 366 21.26 -19.74 10.74
CA GLY A 366 21.97 -20.75 11.51
C GLY A 366 21.30 -22.13 11.50
N THR A 367 21.61 -22.93 12.52
CA THR A 367 21.13 -24.30 12.63
C THR A 367 19.70 -24.34 13.14
N GLY A 368 18.82 -25.01 12.41
CA GLY A 368 17.42 -25.18 12.80
C GLY A 368 17.25 -26.06 14.02
N THR A 369 16.23 -25.75 14.82
CA THR A 369 15.84 -26.50 16.02
C THR A 369 14.44 -27.09 15.86
N PRO A 370 14.11 -28.23 16.50
CA PRO A 370 12.77 -28.80 16.43
C PRO A 370 11.70 -27.78 16.84
N TYR A 371 10.62 -27.68 16.06
CA TYR A 371 9.52 -26.74 16.28
C TYR A 371 8.25 -27.47 16.71
N ALA A 372 7.77 -28.39 15.87
CA ALA A 372 6.58 -29.19 16.14
C ALA A 372 6.65 -30.52 15.41
N THR A 373 5.84 -31.47 15.84
CA THR A 373 5.64 -32.75 15.16
C THR A 373 4.20 -32.83 14.69
N ALA A 374 4.01 -33.33 13.48
CA ALA A 374 2.69 -33.50 12.91
C ALA A 374 1.79 -34.43 13.76
N PRO A 375 0.45 -34.36 13.62
CA PRO A 375 -0.46 -35.14 14.45
C PRO A 375 -0.18 -36.65 14.37
N PRO A 376 -0.40 -37.41 15.46
CA PRO A 376 -0.17 -38.85 15.47
C PRO A 376 -1.23 -39.57 14.64
N LEU A 377 -0.94 -39.75 13.34
CA LEU A 377 -1.81 -40.43 12.38
C LEU A 377 -1.29 -41.84 12.06
N ALA A 378 -2.23 -42.72 11.69
CA ALA A 378 -1.94 -44.08 11.27
C ALA A 378 -1.49 -44.12 9.80
N LEU A 379 -0.34 -43.51 9.50
CA LEU A 379 0.29 -43.53 8.17
C LEU A 379 1.30 -44.68 8.07
N THR A 380 1.50 -45.18 6.85
CA THR A 380 2.44 -46.24 6.51
C THR A 380 3.59 -45.71 5.67
N SER A 381 4.70 -46.47 5.58
CA SER A 381 5.80 -46.12 4.68
C SER A 381 5.41 -46.09 3.20
N GLY A 382 4.28 -46.72 2.83
CA GLY A 382 3.73 -46.65 1.48
C GLY A 382 3.00 -45.34 1.19
N ASP A 383 2.57 -44.61 2.22
CA ASP A 383 1.93 -43.31 2.06
C ASP A 383 2.98 -42.22 1.81
N ASN A 384 4.19 -42.34 2.37
CA ASN A 384 5.32 -41.43 2.14
C ASN A 384 4.91 -39.93 2.14
N PRO A 385 4.32 -39.42 3.26
CA PRO A 385 3.72 -38.09 3.42
C PRO A 385 4.75 -36.98 3.59
N TRP A 386 4.58 -35.83 2.95
CA TRP A 386 5.56 -34.73 2.92
C TRP A 386 4.91 -33.45 3.46
N ASN A 387 5.64 -32.68 4.29
CA ASN A 387 5.18 -31.39 4.78
C ASN A 387 5.43 -30.33 3.71
N GLU A 388 4.41 -29.96 2.95
CA GLU A 388 4.53 -29.16 1.74
C GLU A 388 4.07 -27.72 1.96
N GLY A 389 2.98 -27.29 1.31
CA GLY A 389 2.45 -25.94 1.39
C GLY A 389 2.25 -25.50 2.83
N MET A 390 2.92 -24.43 3.21
CA MET A 390 2.92 -23.92 4.58
C MET A 390 2.52 -22.46 4.59
N ALA A 391 1.55 -22.11 5.43
CA ALA A 391 1.16 -20.72 5.62
C ALA A 391 0.67 -20.48 7.05
N PHE A 392 1.01 -19.32 7.60
CA PHE A 392 0.43 -18.86 8.86
C PHE A 392 -0.92 -18.21 8.61
N ASP A 393 -1.88 -18.52 9.48
CA ASP A 393 -3.12 -17.75 9.55
C ASP A 393 -2.93 -16.45 10.36
N ARG A 394 -3.97 -15.63 10.41
CA ARG A 394 -3.98 -14.35 11.13
C ARG A 394 -3.77 -14.47 12.64
N ALA A 395 -4.07 -15.63 13.22
CA ALA A 395 -3.85 -15.89 14.63
C ALA A 395 -2.42 -16.38 14.92
N GLY A 396 -1.54 -16.41 13.91
CA GLY A 396 -0.18 -16.92 14.03
C GLY A 396 -0.10 -18.44 14.13
N ARG A 397 -1.14 -19.17 13.69
CA ARG A 397 -1.16 -20.63 13.67
C ARG A 397 -0.68 -21.12 12.30
N LEU A 398 0.31 -21.99 12.30
CA LEU A 398 0.85 -22.57 11.07
C LEU A 398 -0.11 -23.65 10.54
N HIS A 399 -0.46 -23.57 9.27
CA HIS A 399 -1.15 -24.62 8.53
C HIS A 399 -0.17 -25.27 7.57
N VAL A 400 -0.22 -26.60 7.52
CA VAL A 400 0.69 -27.42 6.72
C VAL A 400 -0.14 -28.38 5.89
N GLY A 401 -0.04 -28.24 4.57
CA GLY A 401 -0.54 -29.19 3.60
C GLY A 401 0.38 -30.41 3.54
N VAL A 402 -0.23 -31.59 3.54
CA VAL A 402 0.50 -32.86 3.47
C VAL A 402 0.25 -33.54 2.14
N PHE A 403 1.34 -33.77 1.41
CA PHE A 403 1.34 -34.53 0.17
C PHE A 403 1.89 -35.95 0.38
N PRO A 404 1.04 -36.98 0.35
CA PRO A 404 1.46 -38.38 0.32
C PRO A 404 1.53 -38.96 -1.09
N SER A 405 2.38 -39.98 -1.27
CA SER A 405 2.39 -40.87 -2.44
C SER A 405 1.07 -41.64 -2.61
N ASN A 406 0.32 -41.87 -1.53
CA ASN A 406 -1.07 -42.33 -1.60
C ASN A 406 -2.01 -41.12 -1.50
N PRO A 407 -2.49 -40.57 -2.62
CA PRO A 407 -3.17 -39.28 -2.63
C PRO A 407 -4.50 -39.27 -1.87
N ALA A 408 -5.05 -40.44 -1.50
CA ALA A 408 -6.22 -40.52 -0.62
C ALA A 408 -5.91 -40.27 0.88
N ALA A 409 -4.64 -40.15 1.26
CA ALA A 409 -4.19 -39.99 2.63
C ALA A 409 -3.72 -38.56 2.97
N GLY A 410 -3.93 -37.58 2.08
CA GLY A 410 -3.46 -36.21 2.30
C GLY A 410 -4.49 -35.37 3.05
N PHE A 411 -4.00 -34.31 3.68
CA PHE A 411 -4.75 -33.48 4.63
C PHE A 411 -4.05 -32.15 4.86
N VAL A 412 -4.73 -31.23 5.54
CA VAL A 412 -4.11 -30.05 6.16
C VAL A 412 -4.15 -30.25 7.67
N TYR A 413 -3.02 -30.03 8.34
CA TYR A 413 -2.97 -29.93 9.79
C TYR A 413 -2.54 -28.53 10.24
N ARG A 414 -2.92 -28.19 11.47
CA ARG A 414 -2.59 -26.92 12.11
C ARG A 414 -1.64 -27.16 13.29
N VAL A 415 -0.67 -26.26 13.46
CA VAL A 415 0.14 -26.10 14.66
C VAL A 415 -0.41 -24.89 15.44
N ASN A 416 -0.89 -25.15 16.65
CA ASN A 416 -1.43 -24.12 17.55
C ASN A 416 -0.31 -23.35 18.26
N ALA A 417 -0.65 -22.24 18.90
CA ALA A 417 0.31 -21.41 19.64
C ALA A 417 1.01 -22.15 20.79
N ASP A 418 0.39 -23.18 21.34
CA ASP A 418 0.96 -24.07 22.36
C ASP A 418 1.76 -25.26 21.75
N LEU A 419 2.01 -25.22 20.43
CA LEU A 419 2.69 -26.23 19.62
C LEU A 419 1.96 -27.58 19.55
N THR A 420 0.70 -27.66 19.99
CA THR A 420 -0.15 -28.82 19.73
C THR A 420 -0.55 -28.86 18.26
N THR A 421 -0.78 -30.07 17.74
CA THR A 421 -1.14 -30.26 16.33
C THR A 421 -2.47 -31.00 16.17
N GLU A 422 -3.26 -30.59 15.18
CA GLU A 422 -4.55 -31.20 14.85
C GLU A 422 -4.82 -31.17 13.34
N VAL A 423 -5.55 -32.17 12.83
CA VAL A 423 -6.03 -32.19 11.44
C VAL A 423 -7.21 -31.24 11.32
N VAL A 424 -7.16 -30.33 10.35
CA VAL A 424 -8.22 -29.35 10.11
C VAL A 424 -8.98 -29.60 8.83
N GLU A 425 -8.36 -30.24 7.83
CA GLU A 425 -9.03 -30.68 6.60
C GLU A 425 -8.50 -32.04 6.16
N ASP A 426 -9.39 -32.94 5.77
CA ASP A 426 -9.08 -34.25 5.19
C ASP A 426 -10.02 -34.58 4.02
N LEU A 427 -9.85 -35.75 3.41
CA LEU A 427 -10.71 -36.17 2.30
C LEU A 427 -12.19 -36.28 2.68
N ALA A 428 -12.50 -36.65 3.92
CA ALA A 428 -13.87 -36.80 4.35
C ALA A 428 -14.54 -35.43 4.56
N SER A 429 -13.84 -34.46 5.15
CA SER A 429 -14.34 -33.09 5.33
C SER A 429 -14.54 -32.41 3.98
N ILE A 430 -13.55 -32.49 3.08
CA ILE A 430 -13.66 -31.86 1.75
C ILE A 430 -14.81 -32.47 0.93
N ARG A 431 -15.00 -33.80 0.99
CA ARG A 431 -16.10 -34.48 0.27
C ARG A 431 -17.50 -34.15 0.82
N ALA A 432 -17.59 -33.63 2.04
CA ALA A 432 -18.88 -33.22 2.60
C ALA A 432 -19.50 -32.08 1.77
N ASP A 433 -18.67 -31.14 1.32
CA ASP A 433 -19.11 -29.97 0.53
C ASP A 433 -18.78 -30.10 -0.97
N VAL A 434 -17.70 -30.82 -1.31
CA VAL A 434 -17.24 -31.08 -2.69
C VAL A 434 -17.20 -32.59 -2.98
N PRO A 435 -18.35 -33.25 -3.24
CA PRO A 435 -18.42 -34.69 -3.43
C PRO A 435 -17.61 -35.24 -4.62
N THR A 436 -17.20 -34.36 -5.55
CA THR A 436 -16.39 -34.69 -6.72
C THR A 436 -14.90 -34.84 -6.41
N THR A 437 -14.46 -34.48 -5.20
CA THR A 437 -13.07 -34.62 -4.78
C THR A 437 -12.78 -36.09 -4.47
N ASP A 438 -11.86 -36.72 -5.20
CA ASP A 438 -11.51 -38.13 -5.00
C ASP A 438 -10.19 -38.37 -4.27
N HIS A 439 -9.38 -37.32 -4.17
CA HIS A 439 -8.01 -37.33 -3.65
C HIS A 439 -7.71 -36.01 -2.92
N THR A 440 -6.77 -36.05 -1.97
CA THR A 440 -6.41 -34.91 -1.09
C THR A 440 -4.91 -34.76 -0.87
N GLY A 441 -4.06 -35.11 -1.84
CA GLY A 441 -2.65 -34.74 -1.72
C GLY A 441 -2.49 -33.23 -1.77
N ILE A 442 -2.17 -32.58 -0.65
CA ILE A 442 -2.15 -31.10 -0.55
C ILE A 442 -0.75 -30.57 -0.81
N HIS A 443 -0.61 -29.76 -1.88
CA HIS A 443 0.69 -29.20 -2.31
C HIS A 443 0.90 -27.75 -1.85
N GLY A 444 -0.12 -26.92 -1.99
CA GLY A 444 -0.10 -25.50 -1.63
C GLY A 444 -1.14 -25.16 -0.59
N VAL A 445 -0.80 -24.25 0.31
CA VAL A 445 -1.70 -23.64 1.30
C VAL A 445 -1.39 -22.15 1.33
N ALA A 446 -2.42 -21.32 1.25
CA ALA A 446 -2.32 -19.87 1.37
C ALA A 446 -3.54 -19.31 2.09
N PHE A 447 -3.41 -18.13 2.70
CA PHE A 447 -4.53 -17.43 3.33
C PHE A 447 -4.86 -16.16 2.60
N GLY A 448 -6.16 -15.94 2.42
CA GLY A 448 -6.68 -14.66 1.99
C GLY A 448 -6.61 -13.60 3.09
N LEU A 449 -6.71 -12.34 2.66
CA LEU A 449 -6.98 -11.19 3.51
C LEU A 449 -8.34 -11.33 4.23
N ASP A 450 -9.26 -12.17 3.79
CA ASP A 450 -10.50 -12.44 4.53
C ASP A 450 -10.34 -13.54 5.59
N GLY A 451 -9.19 -14.22 5.62
CA GLY A 451 -8.90 -15.37 6.47
C GLY A 451 -9.39 -16.70 5.91
N ALA A 452 -9.93 -16.74 4.69
CA ALA A 452 -10.21 -17.99 4.00
C ALA A 452 -8.89 -18.71 3.68
N MET A 453 -8.89 -20.04 3.83
CA MET A 453 -7.74 -20.87 3.52
C MET A 453 -7.91 -21.41 2.11
N TYR A 454 -7.01 -21.05 1.22
CA TYR A 454 -6.93 -21.61 -0.12
C TYR A 454 -5.90 -22.74 -0.14
N PHE A 455 -6.21 -23.82 -0.84
CA PHE A 455 -5.30 -24.95 -0.93
C PHE A 455 -5.50 -25.72 -2.24
N THR A 456 -4.42 -26.30 -2.73
CA THR A 456 -4.44 -27.14 -3.92
C THR A 456 -4.46 -28.60 -3.54
N ASN A 457 -5.22 -29.42 -4.25
CA ASN A 457 -5.12 -30.87 -4.14
C ASN A 457 -4.68 -31.49 -5.47
N GLN A 458 -3.89 -32.55 -5.37
CA GLN A 458 -3.65 -33.45 -6.48
C GLN A 458 -4.78 -34.47 -6.59
N ASN A 459 -5.37 -34.54 -7.78
CA ASN A 459 -6.39 -35.51 -8.14
C ASN A 459 -5.87 -36.46 -9.23
N THR A 460 -5.08 -37.47 -8.86
CA THR A 460 -4.67 -38.48 -9.83
C THR A 460 -4.60 -39.88 -9.23
N ARG A 461 -5.41 -40.79 -9.79
CA ARG A 461 -4.94 -42.15 -10.08
C ARG A 461 -4.04 -42.10 -11.31
N GLY A 462 -2.89 -42.78 -11.26
CA GLY A 462 -1.97 -42.87 -12.40
C GLY A 462 -2.65 -43.41 -13.67
N ASN A 463 -2.15 -43.00 -14.85
CA ASN A 463 -2.56 -43.42 -16.21
C ASN A 463 -4.06 -43.31 -16.59
N THR A 464 -4.97 -42.87 -15.71
CA THR A 464 -6.41 -43.18 -15.82
C THR A 464 -7.34 -42.08 -16.35
N ARG A 465 -6.87 -40.94 -16.84
CA ARG A 465 -7.76 -39.88 -17.40
C ARG A 465 -8.82 -39.36 -16.40
N GLU A 466 -8.46 -39.14 -15.13
CA GLU A 466 -9.28 -38.35 -14.19
C GLU A 466 -8.98 -36.85 -14.34
N PRO A 467 -9.93 -35.96 -13.98
CA PRO A 467 -9.77 -34.53 -14.19
C PRO A 467 -8.72 -34.01 -13.21
N PHE A 468 -7.67 -33.43 -13.80
CA PHE A 468 -6.73 -32.45 -13.26
C PHE A 468 -7.07 -31.86 -11.86
N GLY A 469 -6.03 -31.63 -11.04
CA GLY A 469 -6.13 -31.12 -9.66
C GLY A 469 -6.96 -29.85 -9.49
N GLN A 470 -7.40 -29.62 -8.25
CA GLN A 470 -8.33 -28.55 -7.90
C GLN A 470 -7.63 -27.50 -7.02
N LEU A 471 -8.09 -26.27 -7.18
CA LEU A 471 -7.87 -25.18 -6.25
C LEU A 471 -9.15 -25.02 -5.43
N LEU A 472 -9.04 -25.23 -4.13
CA LEU A 472 -10.14 -25.23 -3.17
C LEU A 472 -10.00 -24.04 -2.23
N VAL A 473 -11.13 -23.59 -1.70
CA VAL A 473 -11.18 -22.60 -0.62
C VAL A 473 -12.00 -23.17 0.53
N ARG A 474 -11.45 -23.09 1.74
CA ARG A 474 -12.19 -23.24 2.98
C ARG A 474 -12.52 -21.84 3.50
N ARG A 475 -13.79 -21.46 3.44
CA ARG A 475 -14.31 -20.20 3.94
C ARG A 475 -14.18 -20.12 5.46
N THR A 476 -14.33 -18.92 6.00
CA THR A 476 -14.24 -18.67 7.46
C THR A 476 -15.37 -19.33 8.25
N ASP A 477 -16.51 -19.60 7.61
CA ASP A 477 -17.61 -20.39 8.18
C ASP A 477 -17.36 -21.92 8.15
N GLY A 478 -16.27 -22.35 7.51
CA GLY A 478 -15.85 -23.74 7.40
C GLY A 478 -16.32 -24.46 6.14
N THR A 479 -17.11 -23.82 5.28
CA THR A 479 -17.54 -24.41 4.01
C THR A 479 -16.37 -24.55 3.03
N VAL A 480 -16.32 -25.65 2.28
CA VAL A 480 -15.32 -25.90 1.25
C VAL A 480 -15.93 -25.77 -0.15
N GLU A 481 -15.27 -25.02 -1.03
CA GLU A 481 -15.73 -24.78 -2.40
C GLU A 481 -14.58 -24.98 -3.40
N VAL A 482 -14.93 -25.38 -4.64
CA VAL A 482 -13.98 -25.37 -5.77
C VAL A 482 -13.91 -23.95 -6.32
N VAL A 483 -12.71 -23.36 -6.31
CA VAL A 483 -12.43 -22.07 -6.95
C VAL A 483 -12.15 -22.28 -8.43
N ALA A 484 -11.28 -23.24 -8.74
CA ALA A 484 -10.94 -23.64 -10.10
C ALA A 484 -10.49 -25.10 -10.11
N ASP A 485 -10.63 -25.76 -11.25
CA ASP A 485 -10.12 -27.10 -11.50
C ASP A 485 -9.35 -27.14 -12.82
N GLY A 486 -8.88 -28.30 -13.23
CA GLY A 486 -8.20 -28.40 -14.53
C GLY A 486 -6.69 -28.24 -14.45
N PHE A 487 -6.06 -28.25 -13.26
CA PHE A 487 -4.60 -28.05 -13.11
C PHE A 487 -3.77 -29.35 -13.15
N ASN A 488 -2.64 -29.31 -13.85
CA ASN A 488 -1.76 -30.46 -13.97
C ASN A 488 -0.65 -30.47 -12.90
N PHE A 489 -1.03 -30.80 -11.67
CA PHE A 489 -0.11 -30.92 -10.52
C PHE A 489 0.63 -32.29 -10.45
N ASP A 490 0.65 -33.08 -11.53
CA ASP A 490 0.98 -34.52 -11.48
C ASP A 490 2.46 -34.89 -11.24
N TRP A 491 2.67 -36.01 -10.54
CA TRP A 491 3.94 -36.71 -10.34
C TRP A 491 4.20 -37.68 -11.52
N PRO A 492 5.44 -37.96 -11.98
CA PRO A 492 6.76 -37.83 -11.35
C PRO A 492 7.59 -36.61 -11.74
N ARG A 493 7.03 -35.67 -12.49
CA ARG A 493 7.83 -34.59 -13.08
C ARG A 493 7.92 -33.34 -12.21
N GLY A 494 7.15 -33.22 -11.13
CA GLY A 494 7.35 -32.14 -10.15
C GLY A 494 6.65 -32.34 -8.81
N TYR A 495 7.12 -31.58 -7.82
CA TYR A 495 6.43 -31.25 -6.57
C TYR A 495 5.74 -29.93 -6.85
N ASP A 496 4.42 -29.92 -7.06
CA ASP A 496 3.82 -28.68 -7.52
C ASP A 496 2.32 -28.53 -7.27
N GLY A 497 1.91 -27.27 -7.22
CA GLY A 497 0.66 -26.78 -6.69
C GLY A 497 0.88 -25.65 -5.69
N ASP A 498 2.08 -25.04 -5.66
CA ASP A 498 2.35 -23.84 -4.87
C ASP A 498 1.29 -22.78 -5.15
N LEU A 499 1.01 -22.02 -4.10
CA LEU A 499 -0.11 -21.11 -4.09
C LEU A 499 0.25 -19.86 -3.30
N PHE A 500 -0.09 -18.70 -3.83
CA PHE A 500 -0.24 -17.50 -3.02
C PHE A 500 -1.46 -16.69 -3.47
N VAL A 501 -1.90 -15.82 -2.56
CA VAL A 501 -2.93 -14.83 -2.81
C VAL A 501 -2.25 -13.53 -3.22
N GLY A 502 -2.49 -13.09 -4.46
CA GLY A 502 -1.97 -11.81 -4.93
C GLY A 502 -2.84 -10.64 -4.48
N THR A 503 -2.18 -9.58 -4.05
CA THR A 503 -2.81 -8.30 -3.72
C THR A 503 -2.35 -7.21 -4.67
N ARG A 504 -3.19 -6.22 -4.92
CA ARG A 504 -2.81 -4.97 -5.59
C ARG A 504 -3.06 -3.79 -4.69
N VAL A 505 -2.33 -2.71 -4.95
CA VAL A 505 -2.65 -1.39 -4.42
C VAL A 505 -3.98 -0.94 -5.03
N ALA A 506 -4.92 -0.63 -4.16
CA ALA A 506 -6.23 -0.08 -4.48
C ALA A 506 -6.22 1.44 -4.36
N ASP A 507 -5.54 1.96 -3.35
CA ASP A 507 -5.26 3.37 -3.15
C ASP A 507 -3.93 3.55 -2.39
N SER A 508 -3.31 4.71 -2.54
CA SER A 508 -2.05 5.04 -1.86
C SER A 508 -1.95 6.52 -1.56
N ALA A 509 -1.41 6.86 -0.39
CA ALA A 509 -1.11 8.23 0.00
C ALA A 509 0.30 8.32 0.58
N THR A 510 1.00 9.41 0.26
CA THR A 510 2.29 9.74 0.87
C THR A 510 2.10 10.88 1.85
N ALA A 511 2.65 10.74 3.05
CA ALA A 511 2.63 11.76 4.09
C ALA A 511 4.03 12.06 4.59
N VAL A 512 4.23 13.29 5.06
CA VAL A 512 5.49 13.74 5.64
C VAL A 512 5.52 13.43 7.14
N VAL A 513 6.66 12.98 7.64
CA VAL A 513 6.90 12.75 9.06
C VAL A 513 7.10 14.08 9.77
N GLY A 514 6.24 14.34 10.76
CA GLY A 514 6.31 15.53 11.61
C GLY A 514 7.40 15.47 12.68
N LEU A 515 7.54 16.55 13.44
CA LEU A 515 8.53 16.69 14.53
C LEU A 515 8.40 15.64 15.63
N ASP A 516 7.23 15.05 15.80
CA ASP A 516 6.94 14.00 16.78
C ASP A 516 7.20 12.58 16.24
N GLY A 517 7.73 12.47 15.01
CA GLY A 517 7.97 11.20 14.34
C GLY A 517 6.70 10.56 13.79
N ARG A 518 5.57 11.28 13.71
CA ARG A 518 4.31 10.75 13.20
C ARG A 518 4.03 11.21 11.78
N ALA A 519 3.36 10.34 11.02
CA ALA A 519 2.81 10.66 9.71
C ALA A 519 1.34 10.21 9.68
N THR A 520 0.46 11.00 9.09
CA THR A 520 -0.96 10.67 8.93
C THR A 520 -1.41 10.91 7.50
N ALA A 521 -2.34 10.08 7.04
CA ALA A 521 -2.91 10.19 5.70
C ALA A 521 -4.38 9.80 5.72
N THR A 522 -5.08 10.14 4.65
CA THR A 522 -6.43 9.66 4.35
C THR A 522 -6.36 8.84 3.07
N LEU A 523 -6.91 7.63 3.11
CA LEU A 523 -6.97 6.71 1.97
C LEU A 523 -8.41 6.45 1.56
N ASP A 524 -8.65 6.25 0.28
CA ASP A 524 -9.92 5.75 -0.22
C ASP A 524 -9.97 4.23 -0.10
N VAL A 525 -10.96 3.72 0.63
CA VAL A 525 -11.25 2.28 0.66
C VAL A 525 -12.20 1.98 -0.50
N PRO A 526 -11.75 1.23 -1.53
CA PRO A 526 -12.59 0.96 -2.68
C PRO A 526 -13.83 0.14 -2.29
N ASP A 527 -14.96 0.44 -2.94
CA ASP A 527 -16.19 -0.35 -2.82
C ASP A 527 -16.08 -1.63 -3.64
N ILE A 528 -15.30 -2.58 -3.14
CA ILE A 528 -15.19 -3.92 -3.70
C ILE A 528 -15.61 -4.97 -2.65
N ALA A 529 -16.11 -6.10 -3.10
CA ALA A 529 -16.31 -7.25 -2.22
C ALA A 529 -14.95 -7.86 -1.84
N GLY A 530 -14.79 -8.28 -0.58
CA GLY A 530 -13.59 -8.96 -0.09
C GLY A 530 -13.03 -8.35 1.20
N ALA A 531 -11.75 -8.53 1.44
CA ALA A 531 -11.03 -7.90 2.53
C ALA A 531 -9.93 -6.98 1.98
N TYR A 532 -9.53 -5.99 2.78
CA TYR A 532 -8.42 -5.10 2.47
C TYR A 532 -7.39 -5.11 3.59
N GLU A 533 -6.14 -4.84 3.24
CA GLU A 533 -5.03 -4.65 4.17
C GLU A 533 -4.53 -3.22 4.02
N VAL A 534 -4.18 -2.58 5.13
CA VAL A 534 -3.42 -1.33 5.07
C VAL A 534 -1.97 -1.64 5.35
N ARG A 535 -1.09 -1.21 4.46
CA ARG A 535 0.36 -1.27 4.65
C ARG A 535 0.93 0.12 4.76
N VAL A 536 2.02 0.21 5.50
CA VAL A 536 2.84 1.41 5.58
C VAL A 536 4.29 1.05 5.32
N PHE A 537 5.00 1.91 4.59
CA PHE A 537 6.43 1.77 4.41
C PHE A 537 7.15 3.11 4.35
N VAL A 538 8.41 3.06 4.75
CA VAL A 538 9.35 4.18 4.77
C VAL A 538 10.70 3.67 4.31
N THR A 539 11.40 4.46 3.50
CA THR A 539 12.74 4.12 3.04
C THR A 539 13.76 4.89 3.86
N ASP A 540 14.73 4.18 4.42
CA ASP A 540 15.89 4.79 5.06
C ASP A 540 16.76 5.47 3.98
N PRO A 541 16.97 6.79 4.02
CA PRO A 541 17.72 7.49 3.00
C PRO A 541 19.21 7.15 3.03
N GLU A 542 19.75 6.68 4.17
CA GLU A 542 21.17 6.34 4.30
C GLU A 542 21.48 4.98 3.66
N SER A 543 20.72 3.94 4.00
CA SER A 543 20.96 2.59 3.50
C SER A 543 20.13 2.19 2.27
N GLY A 544 19.08 2.94 1.95
CA GLY A 544 18.06 2.54 0.95
C GLY A 544 17.16 1.40 1.42
N ARG A 545 17.26 0.97 2.68
CA ARG A 545 16.45 -0.11 3.24
C ARG A 545 15.00 0.35 3.41
N VAL A 546 14.07 -0.50 2.97
CA VAL A 546 12.63 -0.28 3.22
C VAL A 546 12.25 -0.93 4.54
N TYR A 547 11.62 -0.15 5.42
CA TYR A 547 10.92 -0.62 6.61
C TYR A 547 9.44 -0.59 6.32
N SER A 548 8.71 -1.62 6.72
CA SER A 548 7.28 -1.72 6.50
C SER A 548 6.57 -2.31 7.71
N ASP A 549 5.33 -1.90 7.90
CA ASP A 549 4.38 -2.52 8.82
C ASP A 549 3.02 -2.68 8.11
N ALA A 550 2.15 -3.53 8.64
CA ALA A 550 0.84 -3.80 8.07
C ALA A 550 -0.20 -4.02 9.16
N ASP A 551 -1.40 -3.49 8.96
CA ASP A 551 -2.53 -3.78 9.84
C ASP A 551 -3.07 -5.18 9.55
N ALA A 552 -3.74 -5.76 10.54
CA ALA A 552 -4.53 -6.95 10.30
C ALA A 552 -5.58 -6.65 9.22
N ALA A 553 -5.59 -7.42 8.12
CA ALA A 553 -6.54 -7.14 7.05
C ALA A 553 -8.00 -7.23 7.54
N ARG A 554 -8.84 -6.33 7.04
CA ARG A 554 -10.20 -6.11 7.49
C ARG A 554 -11.18 -6.68 6.48
N THR A 555 -12.12 -7.49 6.96
CA THR A 555 -13.19 -8.04 6.14
C THR A 555 -14.29 -6.98 5.98
N LEU A 556 -14.69 -6.68 4.73
CA LEU A 556 -15.65 -5.61 4.38
C LEU A 556 -17.12 -5.98 4.49
#